data_AF-A0A7L9QEG9-F1
#
_entry.id   AF-A0A7L9QEG9-F1
#
_cell.length_a   1.000
_cell.length_b   1.000
_cell.length_c   1.000
_cell.angle_alpha   90.00
_cell.angle_beta   90.00
_cell.angle_gamma   90.00
#
_symmetry.space_group_name_H-M   'P 1'
#
loop_
_entity.id
_entity.type
_entity.pdbx_description
1 polymer ?
#
loop_
_entity_poly.entity_id
_entity_poly.type
_entity_poly.pdbx_seq_one_letter_code
_entity_poly.pdbx_strand_id
1 'polypeptide(L)'
;MRKTTMSWIKALPLLLLTAGPLVSSAPAKTSESKPVDRLVAAAQSALQQAKQNSSVAQDHDLNLGRHKGDSFTSPVDGYFIQERASRGLPEPGQHKNYGALVPWDQIVSKVNAETKLLFLIRHGQAWSNYLEEVLGPDLWYGVVSKCGFTTGNGTDYQIFDAELTDVGQAQAENLHTLLASNSSFKTVTGGLPTRAVVSPLSRCLDTASIVLADMQLTNVNTEELIRETLGSDTCDARRSVSDPPGGGKPETGPCAFDRGLKSKYPTYDFPVLGKDKTELGLLTDDDHLWKKNKREKQKDQIKRAETFLETLFNNAEEQVIFVVTHSGFIRSLLLAVDREPYRPKNAEVVPALIRRRQRQSS
;
A
#
# COMPACT_ATOMS: atom_id res chain seq x y z
N MET A 1 52.64 -4.66 -59.38
CA MET A 1 51.42 -4.28 -58.62
C MET A 1 51.86 -3.91 -57.20
N ARG A 2 52.13 -2.62 -56.95
CA ARG A 2 51.37 -1.70 -56.08
C ARG A 2 51.18 -2.16 -54.62
N LYS A 3 52.02 -1.61 -53.71
CA LYS A 3 51.69 -0.73 -52.55
C LYS A 3 52.82 -0.86 -51.48
N THR A 4 53.83 0.01 -51.51
CA THR A 4 54.03 1.21 -50.66
C THR A 4 54.15 0.94 -49.16
N THR A 5 55.40 0.95 -48.66
CA THR A 5 55.76 1.17 -47.26
C THR A 5 57.05 2.01 -47.14
N MET A 6 57.13 2.72 -46.02
CA MET A 6 58.29 3.34 -45.35
C MET A 6 58.66 4.82 -45.61
N SER A 7 58.43 5.59 -44.53
CA SER A 7 59.39 6.44 -43.80
C SER A 7 59.86 7.75 -44.46
N TRP A 8 59.78 8.88 -43.74
CA TRP A 8 60.89 9.45 -42.95
C TRP A 8 60.44 10.77 -42.30
N ILE A 9 60.66 10.84 -40.99
CA ILE A 9 60.54 12.02 -40.13
C ILE A 9 61.80 12.88 -40.29
N LYS A 10 61.65 14.21 -40.37
CA LYS A 10 62.57 15.23 -39.78
C LYS A 10 62.09 16.66 -40.09
N ALA A 11 61.79 17.44 -39.05
CA ALA A 11 62.25 18.83 -38.85
C ALA A 11 61.81 19.38 -37.48
N LEU A 12 62.80 19.85 -36.71
CA LEU A 12 62.74 20.68 -35.48
C LEU A 12 62.33 22.15 -35.81
N PRO A 13 62.20 23.15 -34.88
CA PRO A 13 62.62 23.20 -33.48
C PRO A 13 61.63 23.84 -32.46
N LEU A 14 62.07 23.72 -31.20
CA LEU A 14 61.68 24.35 -29.95
C LEU A 14 61.57 25.90 -30.01
N LEU A 15 60.51 26.49 -29.43
CA LEU A 15 60.56 27.85 -28.90
C LEU A 15 59.76 27.96 -27.59
N LEU A 16 60.46 28.41 -26.54
CA LEU A 16 59.95 28.69 -25.21
C LEU A 16 58.89 29.81 -25.23
N LEU A 17 57.81 29.64 -24.46
CA LEU A 17 57.08 30.77 -23.90
C LEU A 17 56.77 30.54 -22.41
N THR A 18 56.99 31.63 -21.69
CA THR A 18 57.08 31.83 -20.25
C THR A 18 55.72 31.82 -19.55
N ALA A 19 55.71 31.31 -18.32
CA ALA A 19 54.60 31.39 -17.39
C ALA A 19 54.31 32.83 -16.93
N GLY A 20 53.02 33.18 -16.85
CA GLY A 20 52.49 34.30 -16.07
C GLY A 20 51.29 33.81 -15.24
N PRO A 21 51.06 34.33 -14.02
CA PRO A 21 50.06 33.78 -13.11
C PRO A 21 48.68 34.35 -13.46
N LEU A 22 47.76 33.48 -13.89
CA LEU A 22 46.33 33.79 -13.97
C LEU A 22 45.69 33.52 -12.61
N VAL A 23 45.50 34.60 -11.86
CA VAL A 23 44.52 34.68 -10.77
C VAL A 23 43.14 34.41 -11.38
N SER A 24 42.55 33.27 -11.00
CA SER A 24 41.13 32.99 -11.24
C SER A 24 40.48 32.76 -9.89
N SER A 25 39.86 33.83 -9.37
CA SER A 25 38.85 33.73 -8.32
C SER A 25 37.59 33.13 -8.95
N ALA A 26 37.47 31.80 -8.93
CA ALA A 26 36.19 31.15 -9.18
C ALA A 26 35.24 31.48 -8.02
N PRO A 27 34.00 31.95 -8.27
CA PRO A 27 33.03 32.09 -7.20
C PRO A 27 32.73 30.71 -6.64
N ALA A 28 32.69 30.61 -5.30
CA ALA A 28 32.29 29.41 -4.61
C ALA A 28 30.92 28.97 -5.15
N LYS A 29 30.88 27.81 -5.82
CA LYS A 29 29.62 27.14 -6.12
C LYS A 29 28.93 26.87 -4.80
N THR A 30 27.85 27.59 -4.52
CA THR A 30 26.90 27.21 -3.49
C THR A 30 26.43 25.81 -3.83
N SER A 31 26.79 24.83 -3.00
CA SER A 31 26.30 23.47 -3.17
C SER A 31 24.79 23.52 -3.01
N GLU A 32 24.04 23.40 -4.11
CA GLU A 32 22.63 23.15 -4.01
C GLU A 32 22.44 21.86 -3.20
N SER A 33 21.84 21.98 -2.03
CA SER A 33 21.45 20.84 -1.21
C SER A 33 20.55 19.93 -2.04
N LYS A 34 20.73 18.60 -1.92
CA LYS A 34 19.98 17.63 -2.73
C LYS A 34 18.48 17.79 -2.46
N PRO A 35 17.59 17.40 -3.39
CA PRO A 35 16.13 17.52 -3.21
C PRO A 35 15.61 16.95 -1.88
N VAL A 36 16.22 15.86 -1.40
CA VAL A 36 15.93 15.23 -0.10
C VAL A 36 16.29 16.14 1.08
N ASP A 37 17.46 16.78 1.05
CA ASP A 37 17.93 17.66 2.14
C ASP A 37 16.97 18.85 2.35
N ARG A 38 16.38 19.35 1.25
CA ARG A 38 15.39 20.44 1.28
C ARG A 38 14.03 19.97 1.82
N LEU A 39 13.60 18.76 1.47
CA LEU A 39 12.38 18.14 2.01
C LEU A 39 12.50 17.95 3.54
N VAL A 40 13.65 17.46 4.00
CA VAL A 40 13.99 17.29 5.42
C VAL A 40 13.97 18.64 6.16
N ALA A 41 14.58 19.68 5.61
CA ALA A 41 14.61 21.02 6.22
C ALA A 41 13.20 21.64 6.37
N ALA A 42 12.34 21.46 5.37
CA ALA A 42 10.95 21.91 5.43
C ALA A 42 10.15 21.17 6.52
N ALA A 43 10.35 19.85 6.64
CA ALA A 43 9.67 19.05 7.66
C ALA A 43 10.18 19.34 9.08
N GLN A 44 11.47 19.65 9.25
CA GLN A 44 12.02 20.12 10.54
C GLN A 44 11.33 21.41 11.00
N SER A 45 11.12 22.35 10.08
CA SER A 45 10.40 23.61 10.36
C SER A 45 8.94 23.34 10.76
N ALA A 46 8.27 22.44 10.05
CA ALA A 46 6.91 22.00 10.36
C ALA A 46 6.80 21.30 11.73
N LEU A 47 7.77 20.46 12.10
CA LEU A 47 7.81 19.78 13.39
C LEU A 47 8.02 20.76 14.55
N GLN A 48 8.86 21.78 14.39
CA GLN A 48 9.05 22.83 15.42
C GLN A 48 7.74 23.58 15.71
N GLN A 49 6.95 23.87 14.67
CA GLN A 49 5.62 24.48 14.84
C GLN A 49 4.63 23.52 15.53
N ALA A 50 4.68 22.22 15.23
CA ALA A 50 3.81 21.22 15.84
C ALA A 50 4.14 20.98 17.33
N LYS A 51 5.42 21.01 17.72
CA LYS A 51 5.89 20.84 19.11
C LYS A 51 5.45 21.95 20.06
N GLN A 52 5.04 23.11 19.55
CA GLN A 52 4.48 24.18 20.38
C GLN A 52 3.03 23.90 20.84
N ASN A 53 2.39 22.83 20.33
CA ASN A 53 0.96 22.57 20.54
C ASN A 53 0.58 21.13 20.97
N SER A 54 1.49 20.28 21.47
CA SER A 54 1.07 18.93 21.89
C SER A 54 1.78 18.36 23.13
N SER A 55 0.97 17.71 23.97
CA SER A 55 1.37 16.81 25.06
C SER A 55 1.63 15.41 24.51
N VAL A 56 2.75 14.81 24.91
CA VAL A 56 3.26 13.52 24.48
C VAL A 56 2.36 12.36 24.96
N ALA A 57 1.97 11.47 24.04
CA ALA A 57 1.44 10.15 24.39
C ALA A 57 2.55 9.11 24.24
N GLN A 58 2.80 8.33 25.29
CA GLN A 58 3.77 7.24 25.32
C GLN A 58 3.20 5.99 24.68
N ASP A 59 4.00 5.34 23.84
CA ASP A 59 3.72 4.04 23.26
C ASP A 59 4.06 2.95 24.28
N HIS A 60 3.08 2.12 24.64
CA HIS A 60 3.26 1.00 25.55
C HIS A 60 3.31 -0.31 24.76
N ASP A 61 4.39 -1.05 24.99
CA ASP A 61 4.62 -2.41 24.53
C ASP A 61 3.45 -3.32 24.97
N LEU A 62 2.72 -3.89 23.99
CA LEU A 62 1.57 -4.75 24.26
C LEU A 62 1.95 -6.22 24.14
N ASN A 63 1.97 -6.87 25.30
CA ASN A 63 1.99 -8.31 25.48
C ASN A 63 0.70 -8.91 24.87
N LEU A 64 0.83 -9.68 23.78
CA LEU A 64 -0.27 -10.27 23.04
C LEU A 64 -0.75 -11.56 23.73
N GLY A 65 -1.73 -11.43 24.62
CA GLY A 65 -2.57 -12.55 25.01
C GLY A 65 -3.34 -13.07 23.79
N ARG A 66 -3.39 -14.40 23.60
CA ARG A 66 -4.19 -15.07 22.55
C ARG A 66 -5.63 -14.56 22.62
N HIS A 67 -6.06 -13.79 21.62
CA HIS A 67 -7.43 -13.38 21.47
C HIS A 67 -8.24 -14.52 20.84
N LYS A 68 -9.31 -14.95 21.52
CA LYS A 68 -10.34 -15.86 21.00
C LYS A 68 -11.28 -15.11 20.07
N GLY A 69 -10.86 -14.88 18.83
CA GLY A 69 -11.76 -14.67 17.71
C GLY A 69 -12.15 -16.03 17.16
N ASP A 70 -13.35 -16.52 17.48
CA ASP A 70 -13.67 -17.95 17.36
C ASP A 70 -14.26 -18.38 15.99
N SER A 71 -14.35 -17.49 15.00
CA SER A 71 -15.09 -17.78 13.76
C SER A 71 -14.23 -18.29 12.59
N PHE A 72 -12.96 -17.88 12.48
CA PHE A 72 -12.10 -18.22 11.34
C PHE A 72 -10.74 -18.75 11.76
N THR A 73 -10.09 -19.46 10.86
CA THR A 73 -8.70 -19.90 11.02
C THR A 73 -8.09 -20.13 9.65
N SER A 74 -6.78 -19.96 9.53
CA SER A 74 -6.03 -20.41 8.38
C SER A 74 -5.41 -21.77 8.72
N PRO A 75 -5.71 -22.84 7.98
CA PRO A 75 -5.03 -24.11 8.18
C PRO A 75 -3.52 -23.90 8.04
N VAL A 76 -2.76 -24.16 9.10
CA VAL A 76 -1.29 -24.11 9.07
C VAL A 76 -0.80 -25.40 8.44
N ASP A 77 -1.08 -25.57 7.15
CA ASP A 77 -0.70 -26.73 6.37
C ASP A 77 0.71 -26.56 5.76
N GLY A 78 1.37 -25.41 5.98
CA GLY A 78 2.71 -25.12 5.48
C GLY A 78 2.73 -24.80 3.99
N TYR A 79 1.64 -24.25 3.44
CA TYR A 79 1.53 -23.98 2.00
C TYR A 79 2.25 -22.72 1.58
N PHE A 80 2.37 -21.74 2.48
CA PHE A 80 3.00 -20.45 2.15
C PHE A 80 4.19 -20.16 3.05
N ILE A 81 5.27 -19.64 2.47
CA ILE A 81 6.46 -19.23 3.23
C ILE A 81 6.11 -18.14 4.27
N GLN A 82 5.12 -17.29 3.96
CA GLN A 82 4.59 -16.24 4.84
C GLN A 82 3.83 -16.81 6.06
N GLU A 83 3.66 -18.13 6.21
CA GLU A 83 3.19 -18.76 7.46
C GLU A 83 4.31 -18.84 8.51
N ARG A 84 5.57 -18.65 8.11
CA ARG A 84 6.72 -18.66 9.01
C ARG A 84 6.96 -17.26 9.60
N ALA A 85 7.57 -17.24 10.79
CA ALA A 85 7.95 -15.98 11.44
C ALA A 85 8.78 -15.10 10.49
N SER A 86 8.39 -13.83 10.37
CA SER A 86 8.97 -12.85 9.44
C SER A 86 10.48 -12.63 9.58
N ARG A 87 11.08 -12.98 10.72
CA ARG A 87 12.52 -12.79 11.02
C ARG A 87 13.47 -13.71 10.22
N GLY A 88 12.96 -14.62 9.39
CA GLY A 88 13.78 -15.57 8.61
C GLY A 88 13.39 -15.69 7.14
N LEU A 89 12.61 -14.74 6.60
CA LEU A 89 12.20 -14.76 5.20
C LEU A 89 13.30 -14.18 4.29
N PRO A 90 13.48 -14.72 3.07
CA PRO A 90 14.45 -14.21 2.11
C PRO A 90 14.16 -12.76 1.71
N GLU A 91 15.16 -12.12 1.09
CA GLU A 91 15.23 -10.71 0.66
C GLU A 91 13.89 -10.07 0.23
N PRO A 92 13.71 -8.75 0.45
CA PRO A 92 12.44 -8.07 0.26
C PRO A 92 11.96 -8.08 -1.19
N GLY A 93 10.65 -8.21 -1.36
CA GLY A 93 9.98 -8.18 -2.67
C GLY A 93 8.97 -9.31 -2.79
N GLN A 94 8.32 -9.42 -3.96
CA GLN A 94 7.39 -10.51 -4.22
C GLN A 94 8.13 -11.86 -4.17
N HIS A 95 7.79 -12.70 -3.20
CA HIS A 95 8.33 -14.06 -3.17
C HIS A 95 7.98 -14.83 -4.44
N LYS A 96 8.92 -15.65 -4.93
CA LYS A 96 8.70 -16.55 -6.06
C LYS A 96 7.43 -17.39 -5.83
N ASN A 97 6.62 -17.55 -6.88
CA ASN A 97 5.32 -18.24 -6.82
C ASN A 97 4.39 -17.70 -5.72
N TYR A 98 4.51 -16.41 -5.40
CA TYR A 98 3.78 -15.74 -4.31
C TYR A 98 4.02 -16.36 -2.93
N GLY A 99 5.12 -17.08 -2.76
CA GLY A 99 5.48 -17.76 -1.52
C GLY A 99 4.93 -19.17 -1.37
N ALA A 100 4.25 -19.73 -2.38
CA ALA A 100 3.80 -21.11 -2.36
C ALA A 100 4.99 -22.08 -2.22
N LEU A 101 4.93 -22.95 -1.20
CA LEU A 101 5.90 -23.99 -0.90
C LEU A 101 5.56 -25.34 -1.55
N VAL A 102 4.35 -25.44 -2.09
CA VAL A 102 3.83 -26.60 -2.83
C VAL A 102 3.22 -26.13 -4.16
N PRO A 103 3.00 -27.04 -5.13
CA PRO A 103 2.29 -26.72 -6.37
C PRO A 103 0.90 -26.10 -6.13
N TRP A 104 0.50 -25.17 -7.01
CA TRP A 104 -0.75 -24.42 -6.85
C TRP A 104 -2.01 -25.28 -6.99
N ASP A 105 -1.98 -26.33 -7.81
CA ASP A 105 -3.07 -27.31 -7.91
C ASP A 105 -3.36 -27.99 -6.56
N GLN A 106 -2.33 -28.27 -5.75
CA GLN A 106 -2.50 -28.80 -4.41
C GLN A 106 -3.20 -27.80 -3.49
N ILE A 107 -2.85 -26.51 -3.56
CA ILE A 107 -3.47 -25.44 -2.77
C ILE A 107 -4.92 -25.23 -3.21
N VAL A 108 -5.15 -25.11 -4.52
CA VAL A 108 -6.48 -24.94 -5.11
C VAL A 108 -7.39 -26.12 -4.79
N SER A 109 -6.87 -27.34 -4.68
CA SER A 109 -7.66 -28.52 -4.27
C SER A 109 -8.26 -28.42 -2.87
N LYS A 110 -7.80 -27.47 -2.04
CA LYS A 110 -8.33 -27.21 -0.70
C LYS A 110 -9.46 -26.18 -0.68
N VAL A 111 -9.68 -25.48 -1.79
CA VAL A 111 -10.75 -24.50 -1.94
C VAL A 111 -12.09 -25.22 -2.10
N ASN A 112 -13.07 -24.88 -1.26
CA ASN A 112 -14.40 -25.52 -1.22
C ASN A 112 -15.42 -24.58 -0.55
N ALA A 113 -16.65 -25.06 -0.32
CA ALA A 113 -17.71 -24.24 0.28
C ALA A 113 -17.40 -23.66 1.68
N GLU A 114 -16.47 -24.27 2.42
CA GLU A 114 -16.07 -23.83 3.76
C GLU A 114 -14.73 -23.07 3.78
N THR A 115 -14.04 -23.01 2.63
CA THR A 115 -12.64 -22.55 2.54
C THR A 115 -12.45 -21.61 1.36
N LYS A 116 -12.02 -20.38 1.65
CA LYS A 116 -11.67 -19.36 0.64
C LYS A 116 -10.15 -19.18 0.55
N LEU A 117 -9.64 -19.05 -0.66
CA LEU A 117 -8.28 -18.62 -0.95
C LEU A 117 -8.27 -17.12 -1.19
N LEU A 118 -7.62 -16.37 -0.31
CA LEU A 118 -7.44 -14.93 -0.43
C LEU A 118 -6.04 -14.61 -0.96
N PHE A 119 -5.96 -13.77 -1.98
CA PHE A 119 -4.74 -13.10 -2.43
C PHE A 119 -4.73 -11.68 -1.88
N LEU A 120 -4.06 -11.47 -0.75
CA LEU A 120 -4.00 -10.17 -0.09
C LEU A 120 -2.91 -9.32 -0.75
N ILE A 121 -3.27 -8.20 -1.38
CA ILE A 121 -2.36 -7.34 -2.13
C ILE A 121 -2.21 -6.03 -1.40
N ARG A 122 -0.99 -5.67 -1.00
CA ARG A 122 -0.71 -4.31 -0.54
C ARG A 122 -0.65 -3.36 -1.73
N HIS A 123 -1.26 -2.18 -1.62
CA HIS A 123 -1.11 -1.13 -2.63
C HIS A 123 0.36 -0.78 -2.98
N GLY A 124 0.58 -0.24 -4.18
CA GLY A 124 1.87 0.32 -4.60
C GLY A 124 2.30 1.52 -3.74
N GLN A 125 3.51 2.04 -3.92
CA GLN A 125 3.98 3.21 -3.17
C GLN A 125 3.06 4.42 -3.43
N ALA A 126 2.47 4.97 -2.36
CA ALA A 126 1.74 6.22 -2.40
C ALA A 126 2.61 7.38 -1.92
N TRP A 127 2.21 8.63 -2.20
CA TRP A 127 2.95 9.82 -1.72
C TRP A 127 3.17 9.84 -0.21
N SER A 128 2.20 9.34 0.58
CA SER A 128 2.37 9.21 2.04
C SER A 128 3.49 8.25 2.43
N ASN A 129 3.68 7.13 1.72
CA ASN A 129 4.80 6.21 1.97
C ASN A 129 6.13 6.84 1.59
N TYR A 130 6.18 7.50 0.43
CA TYR A 130 7.37 8.20 -0.02
C TYR A 130 7.79 9.27 1.02
N LEU A 131 6.85 10.07 1.51
CA LEU A 131 7.13 11.06 2.55
C LEU A 131 7.58 10.42 3.85
N GLU A 132 6.92 9.38 4.34
CA GLU A 132 7.32 8.66 5.55
C GLU A 132 8.76 8.13 5.44
N GLU A 133 9.12 7.55 4.30
CA GLU A 133 10.45 7.00 4.04
C GLU A 133 11.53 8.10 3.99
N VAL A 134 11.28 9.17 3.24
CA VAL A 134 12.28 10.22 3.01
C VAL A 134 12.43 11.13 4.24
N LEU A 135 11.34 11.41 4.96
CA LEU A 135 11.38 12.24 6.17
C LEU A 135 11.90 11.49 7.39
N GLY A 136 11.72 10.18 7.42
CA GLY A 136 11.94 9.37 8.61
C GLY A 136 10.87 9.63 9.69
N PRO A 137 10.83 8.78 10.72
CA PRO A 137 9.70 8.71 11.66
C PRO A 137 9.46 10.00 12.43
N ASP A 138 10.51 10.68 12.90
CA ASP A 138 10.38 11.87 13.74
C ASP A 138 9.73 13.04 12.99
N LEU A 139 10.15 13.26 11.75
CA LEU A 139 9.63 14.35 10.92
C LEU A 139 8.26 13.99 10.34
N TRP A 140 8.08 12.72 9.95
CA TRP A 140 6.80 12.20 9.48
C TRP A 140 5.70 12.40 10.53
N TYR A 141 5.98 12.09 11.80
CA TYR A 141 5.01 12.30 12.90
C TYR A 141 4.52 13.74 13.00
N GLY A 142 5.35 14.73 12.65
CA GLY A 142 4.99 16.15 12.62
C GLY A 142 4.10 16.57 11.45
N VAL A 143 3.95 15.74 10.42
CA VAL A 143 3.21 16.08 9.17
C VAL A 143 2.12 15.09 8.80
N VAL A 144 2.13 13.85 9.30
CA VAL A 144 1.18 12.77 8.96
C VAL A 144 -0.29 13.11 9.25
N SER A 145 -0.55 14.07 10.15
CA SER A 145 -1.89 14.55 10.47
C SER A 145 -2.34 15.76 9.62
N LYS A 146 -1.52 16.19 8.65
CA LYS A 146 -1.81 17.31 7.73
C LYS A 146 -2.44 16.81 6.43
N CYS A 147 -3.16 17.67 5.72
CA CYS A 147 -3.77 17.30 4.43
C CYS A 147 -2.75 17.18 3.29
N GLY A 148 -1.67 17.94 3.37
CA GLY A 148 -0.57 17.95 2.44
C GLY A 148 0.67 18.57 3.06
N PHE A 149 1.76 18.55 2.32
CA PHE A 149 3.06 19.03 2.74
C PHE A 149 3.74 19.76 1.58
N THR A 150 4.05 21.04 1.79
CA THR A 150 4.75 21.88 0.81
C THR A 150 6.19 22.06 1.23
N THR A 151 7.12 21.81 0.32
CA THR A 151 8.54 22.07 0.54
C THR A 151 8.88 23.56 0.38
N GLY A 152 10.07 23.97 0.86
CA GLY A 152 10.51 25.37 0.74
C GLY A 152 10.67 25.89 -0.70
N ASN A 153 10.74 25.00 -1.70
CA ASN A 153 10.75 25.35 -3.13
C ASN A 153 9.37 25.25 -3.81
N GLY A 154 8.29 25.05 -3.03
CA GLY A 154 6.91 25.04 -3.53
C GLY A 154 6.45 23.72 -4.15
N THR A 155 7.13 22.60 -3.89
CA THR A 155 6.64 21.27 -4.29
C THR A 155 5.61 20.79 -3.29
N ASP A 156 4.39 20.54 -3.76
CA ASP A 156 3.27 20.09 -2.94
C ASP A 156 3.12 18.58 -3.00
N TYR A 157 3.06 17.96 -1.83
CA TYR A 157 2.79 16.54 -1.66
C TYR A 157 1.46 16.34 -0.95
N GLN A 158 0.57 15.56 -1.55
CA GLN A 158 -0.70 15.22 -0.93
C GLN A 158 -0.53 14.07 0.07
N ILE A 159 -1.05 14.26 1.29
CA ILE A 159 -1.03 13.23 2.35
C ILE A 159 -2.41 12.56 2.45
N PHE A 160 -3.47 13.37 2.47
CA PHE A 160 -4.85 12.89 2.55
C PHE A 160 -5.23 12.09 1.30
N ASP A 161 -5.69 10.86 1.52
CA ASP A 161 -6.15 9.93 0.47
C ASP A 161 -5.26 9.99 -0.79
N ALA A 162 -3.96 9.83 -0.55
CA ALA A 162 -2.91 10.00 -1.53
C ALA A 162 -2.99 8.95 -2.65
N GLU A 163 -2.67 9.39 -3.85
CA GLU A 163 -2.51 8.57 -5.05
C GLU A 163 -1.16 7.83 -5.04
N LEU A 164 -1.01 6.88 -5.96
CA LEU A 164 0.28 6.26 -6.24
C LEU A 164 1.30 7.27 -6.79
N THR A 165 2.55 7.09 -6.39
CA THR A 165 3.69 7.71 -7.10
C THR A 165 3.93 6.97 -8.42
N ASP A 166 4.77 7.53 -9.30
CA ASP A 166 5.21 6.83 -10.52
C ASP A 166 5.89 5.49 -10.18
N VAL A 167 6.64 5.44 -9.07
CA VAL A 167 7.22 4.19 -8.56
C VAL A 167 6.12 3.21 -8.14
N GLY A 168 5.06 3.68 -7.48
CA GLY A 168 3.91 2.87 -7.10
C GLY A 168 3.13 2.33 -8.29
N GLN A 169 2.98 3.12 -9.35
CA GLN A 169 2.38 2.68 -10.62
C GLN A 169 3.23 1.59 -11.27
N ALA A 170 4.54 1.81 -11.41
CA ALA A 170 5.46 0.79 -11.96
C ALA A 170 5.48 -0.51 -11.12
N GLN A 171 5.37 -0.40 -9.80
CA GLN A 171 5.21 -1.56 -8.91
C GLN A 171 3.92 -2.34 -9.22
N ALA A 172 2.81 -1.64 -9.42
CA ALA A 172 1.53 -2.26 -9.77
C ALA A 172 1.56 -2.89 -11.19
N GLU A 173 2.18 -2.24 -12.17
CA GLU A 173 2.37 -2.77 -13.54
C GLU A 173 3.24 -4.03 -13.57
N ASN A 174 4.30 -4.05 -12.76
CA ASN A 174 5.14 -5.24 -12.61
C ASN A 174 4.35 -6.40 -12.00
N LEU A 175 3.54 -6.14 -10.97
CA LEU A 175 2.67 -7.16 -10.39
C LEU A 175 1.60 -7.64 -11.38
N HIS A 176 0.99 -6.73 -12.15
CA HIS A 176 0.07 -7.08 -13.22
C HIS A 176 0.74 -8.05 -14.21
N THR A 177 1.94 -7.72 -14.69
CA THR A 177 2.71 -8.57 -15.60
C THR A 177 2.96 -9.97 -15.04
N LEU A 178 3.29 -10.08 -13.76
CA LEU A 178 3.50 -11.37 -13.08
C LEU A 178 2.22 -12.22 -13.02
N LEU A 179 1.09 -11.59 -12.69
CA LEU A 179 -0.21 -12.28 -12.58
C LEU A 179 -0.82 -12.60 -13.94
N ALA A 180 -0.73 -11.69 -14.91
CA ALA A 180 -1.28 -11.84 -16.26
C ALA A 180 -0.42 -12.73 -17.17
N SER A 181 0.86 -12.97 -16.82
CA SER A 181 1.76 -13.81 -17.62
C SER A 181 1.13 -15.18 -17.97
N ASN A 182 1.32 -15.62 -19.22
CA ASN A 182 0.78 -16.84 -19.86
C ASN A 182 0.47 -18.01 -18.90
N SER A 183 -0.74 -17.99 -18.31
CA SER A 183 -1.34 -18.96 -17.37
C SER A 183 -1.13 -18.77 -15.86
N SER A 184 -0.36 -17.78 -15.40
CA SER A 184 -0.13 -17.48 -13.98
C SER A 184 -1.44 -17.28 -13.23
N PHE A 185 -2.31 -16.37 -13.69
CA PHE A 185 -3.64 -16.16 -13.10
C PHE A 185 -4.46 -17.45 -13.06
N LYS A 186 -4.62 -18.14 -14.20
CA LYS A 186 -5.36 -19.41 -14.26
C LYS A 186 -4.77 -20.49 -13.35
N THR A 187 -3.46 -20.52 -13.18
CA THR A 187 -2.75 -21.49 -12.32
C THR A 187 -3.04 -21.22 -10.86
N VAL A 188 -2.90 -19.96 -10.40
CA VAL A 188 -3.12 -19.63 -8.99
C VAL A 188 -4.58 -19.65 -8.58
N THR A 189 -5.50 -19.40 -9.52
CA THR A 189 -6.95 -19.47 -9.27
C THR A 189 -7.56 -20.85 -9.57
N GLY A 190 -6.82 -21.73 -10.26
CA GLY A 190 -7.36 -22.98 -10.79
C GLY A 190 -8.42 -22.80 -11.89
N GLY A 191 -8.60 -21.58 -12.40
CA GLY A 191 -9.72 -21.23 -13.29
C GLY A 191 -11.08 -21.16 -12.58
N LEU A 192 -11.10 -21.07 -11.25
CA LEU A 192 -12.32 -20.89 -10.47
C LEU A 192 -12.87 -19.45 -10.63
N PRO A 193 -14.20 -19.27 -10.47
CA PRO A 193 -14.80 -17.95 -10.30
C PRO A 193 -14.04 -17.12 -9.25
N THR A 194 -13.62 -15.92 -9.64
CA THR A 194 -12.72 -15.09 -8.86
C THR A 194 -13.30 -13.69 -8.66
N ARG A 195 -13.40 -13.23 -7.42
CA ARG A 195 -13.85 -11.88 -7.06
C ARG A 195 -12.68 -11.01 -6.64
N ALA A 196 -12.78 -9.70 -6.86
CA ALA A 196 -11.91 -8.71 -6.24
C ALA A 196 -12.67 -7.87 -5.18
N VAL A 197 -12.00 -7.56 -4.09
CA VAL A 197 -12.47 -6.64 -3.05
C VAL A 197 -11.38 -5.59 -2.81
N VAL A 198 -11.73 -4.31 -2.93
CA VAL A 198 -10.78 -3.20 -2.99
C VAL A 198 -11.08 -2.18 -1.91
N SER A 199 -10.06 -1.79 -1.15
CA SER A 199 -10.21 -0.69 -0.19
C SER A 199 -10.56 0.61 -0.92
N PRO A 200 -11.45 1.46 -0.37
CA PRO A 200 -11.87 2.71 -1.02
C PRO A 200 -10.84 3.84 -0.95
N LEU A 201 -9.61 3.59 -0.49
CA LEU A 201 -8.55 4.60 -0.47
C LEU A 201 -7.89 4.65 -1.85
N SER A 202 -7.64 5.85 -2.37
CA SER A 202 -7.18 6.11 -3.74
C SER A 202 -6.03 5.20 -4.17
N ARG A 203 -4.96 5.10 -3.36
CA ARG A 203 -3.83 4.20 -3.62
C ARG A 203 -4.21 2.72 -3.86
N CYS A 204 -5.25 2.22 -3.22
CA CYS A 204 -5.73 0.85 -3.45
C CYS A 204 -6.56 0.75 -4.73
N LEU A 205 -7.40 1.74 -5.02
CA LEU A 205 -8.17 1.82 -6.27
C LEU A 205 -7.25 1.96 -7.48
N ASP A 206 -6.23 2.82 -7.39
CA ASP A 206 -5.18 2.97 -8.42
C ASP A 206 -4.45 1.63 -8.63
N THR A 207 -4.01 0.99 -7.54
CA THR A 207 -3.32 -0.30 -7.62
C THR A 207 -4.21 -1.36 -8.25
N ALA A 208 -5.46 -1.48 -7.82
CA ALA A 208 -6.40 -2.46 -8.33
C ALA A 208 -6.70 -2.25 -9.82
N SER A 209 -6.84 -1.00 -10.26
CA SER A 209 -7.09 -0.65 -11.66
C SER A 209 -5.96 -1.08 -12.60
N ILE A 210 -4.73 -1.09 -12.10
CA ILE A 210 -3.55 -1.54 -12.85
C ILE A 210 -3.39 -3.06 -12.71
N VAL A 211 -3.32 -3.57 -11.48
CA VAL A 211 -3.03 -4.98 -11.20
C VAL A 211 -4.08 -5.91 -11.80
N LEU A 212 -5.35 -5.55 -11.68
CA LEU A 212 -6.48 -6.41 -12.06
C LEU A 212 -7.02 -6.11 -13.46
N ALA A 213 -6.38 -5.21 -14.21
CA ALA A 213 -6.75 -4.91 -15.59
C ALA A 213 -6.86 -6.22 -16.41
N ASP A 214 -7.91 -6.34 -17.22
CA ASP A 214 -8.16 -7.48 -18.12
C ASP A 214 -8.19 -8.88 -17.45
N MET A 215 -8.22 -8.96 -16.12
CA MET A 215 -8.37 -10.23 -15.41
C MET A 215 -9.82 -10.71 -15.49
N GLN A 216 -9.99 -12.03 -15.60
CA GLN A 216 -11.31 -12.67 -15.63
C GLN A 216 -11.88 -12.73 -14.22
N LEU A 217 -12.46 -11.61 -13.78
CA LEU A 217 -13.14 -11.47 -12.50
C LEU A 217 -14.66 -11.57 -12.69
N THR A 218 -15.34 -12.26 -11.78
CA THR A 218 -16.81 -12.34 -11.76
C THR A 218 -17.45 -11.12 -11.11
N ASN A 219 -16.77 -10.50 -10.16
CA ASN A 219 -17.24 -9.31 -9.46
C ASN A 219 -16.07 -8.49 -8.89
N VAL A 220 -16.29 -7.18 -8.74
CA VAL A 220 -15.36 -6.24 -8.09
C VAL A 220 -16.17 -5.38 -7.12
N ASN A 221 -15.80 -5.39 -5.84
CA ASN A 221 -16.48 -4.59 -4.82
C ASN A 221 -15.51 -3.64 -4.12
N THR A 222 -16.00 -2.45 -3.77
CA THR A 222 -15.32 -1.57 -2.82
C THR A 222 -15.82 -1.85 -1.41
N GLU A 223 -14.92 -1.89 -0.43
CA GLU A 223 -15.25 -2.36 0.93
C GLU A 223 -14.61 -1.48 2.01
N GLU A 224 -15.45 -0.91 2.89
CA GLU A 224 -15.04 -0.02 3.97
C GLU A 224 -14.15 -0.71 5.01
N LEU A 225 -14.44 -1.97 5.32
CA LEU A 225 -13.83 -2.70 6.43
C LEU A 225 -12.39 -3.10 6.16
N ILE A 226 -11.88 -2.98 4.94
CA ILE A 226 -10.50 -3.34 4.56
C ILE A 226 -9.57 -2.13 4.39
N ARG A 227 -9.93 -0.97 4.96
CA ARG A 227 -9.03 0.21 5.03
C ARG A 227 -7.84 -0.01 5.98
N GLU A 228 -6.85 0.87 5.87
CA GLU A 228 -5.71 0.97 6.80
C GLU A 228 -6.18 1.35 8.22
N THR A 229 -5.25 1.67 9.11
CA THR A 229 -5.53 2.01 10.51
C THR A 229 -6.41 3.25 10.61
N LEU A 230 -7.56 3.16 11.26
CA LEU A 230 -8.51 4.28 11.29
C LEU A 230 -8.09 5.37 12.29
N GLY A 231 -8.22 6.64 11.89
CA GLY A 231 -8.05 7.82 12.75
C GLY A 231 -6.60 8.27 12.97
N SER A 232 -6.42 9.40 13.64
CA SER A 232 -5.15 10.15 13.81
C SER A 232 -4.53 10.66 12.51
N ASP A 233 -4.19 9.74 11.61
CA ASP A 233 -3.35 9.97 10.45
C ASP A 233 -4.25 10.29 9.26
N THR A 234 -4.06 11.44 8.62
CA THR A 234 -4.97 11.91 7.56
C THR A 234 -4.84 11.09 6.28
N CYS A 235 -3.71 10.40 6.09
CA CYS A 235 -3.53 9.47 4.98
C CYS A 235 -4.47 8.26 5.04
N ASP A 236 -5.06 7.96 6.20
CA ASP A 236 -5.97 6.83 6.40
C ASP A 236 -7.45 7.23 6.37
N ALA A 237 -7.72 8.54 6.29
CA ALA A 237 -9.05 9.05 5.98
C ALA A 237 -9.34 8.89 4.48
N ARG A 238 -10.57 8.56 4.15
CA ARG A 238 -11.04 8.48 2.75
C ARG A 238 -11.84 9.72 2.36
N ARG A 239 -11.94 9.95 1.05
CA ARG A 239 -12.91 10.87 0.46
C ARG A 239 -14.34 10.35 0.64
N SER A 240 -15.31 11.26 0.53
CA SER A 240 -16.73 10.92 0.40
C SER A 240 -16.98 10.21 -0.92
N VAL A 241 -18.08 9.46 -1.02
CA VAL A 241 -18.48 8.83 -2.28
C VAL A 241 -18.87 9.89 -3.30
N SER A 242 -19.71 10.83 -2.89
CA SER A 242 -20.17 11.96 -3.70
C SER A 242 -19.18 13.12 -3.69
N ASP A 243 -19.26 13.98 -4.71
CA ASP A 243 -18.50 15.24 -4.73
C ASP A 243 -18.99 16.18 -3.62
N PRO A 244 -18.09 16.91 -2.95
CA PRO A 244 -18.50 17.82 -1.89
C PRO A 244 -19.21 19.05 -2.48
N PRO A 245 -20.25 19.58 -1.81
CA PRO A 245 -20.94 20.78 -2.27
C PRO A 245 -19.97 21.94 -2.43
N GLY A 246 -19.84 22.49 -3.65
CA GLY A 246 -19.01 23.67 -3.92
C GLY A 246 -17.50 23.45 -3.77
N GLY A 247 -16.99 22.21 -3.90
CA GLY A 247 -15.54 21.91 -3.84
C GLY A 247 -14.92 22.08 -2.45
N GLY A 248 -15.77 22.07 -1.41
CA GLY A 248 -15.38 22.27 -0.03
C GLY A 248 -14.92 21.01 0.72
N LYS A 249 -14.66 21.16 2.02
CA LYS A 249 -14.38 20.05 2.93
C LYS A 249 -15.66 19.25 3.20
N PRO A 250 -15.64 17.91 3.23
CA PRO A 250 -16.80 17.14 3.69
C PRO A 250 -17.10 17.47 5.14
N GLU A 251 -18.36 17.38 5.55
CA GLU A 251 -18.77 17.68 6.93
C GLU A 251 -17.98 16.85 7.97
N THR A 252 -17.52 15.65 7.61
CA THR A 252 -16.90 14.71 8.55
C THR A 252 -15.49 14.23 8.16
N GLY A 253 -14.94 14.68 7.03
CA GLY A 253 -13.55 14.36 6.61
C GLY A 253 -12.51 15.34 7.17
N PRO A 254 -11.20 15.02 7.17
CA PRO A 254 -10.18 15.94 7.66
C PRO A 254 -9.82 17.08 6.69
N CYS A 255 -9.98 16.84 5.38
CA CYS A 255 -9.34 17.63 4.32
C CYS A 255 -10.32 17.95 3.18
N ALA A 256 -10.07 19.07 2.49
CA ALA A 256 -10.86 19.46 1.32
C ALA A 256 -10.41 18.69 0.07
N PHE A 257 -11.36 18.47 -0.84
CA PHE A 257 -11.14 17.92 -2.17
C PHE A 257 -12.27 18.39 -3.08
N ASP A 258 -12.08 18.23 -4.38
CA ASP A 258 -13.01 18.63 -5.44
C ASP A 258 -13.85 17.46 -5.95
N ARG A 259 -13.26 16.25 -5.99
CA ARG A 259 -13.89 15.03 -6.50
C ARG A 259 -13.94 13.93 -5.43
N GLY A 260 -15.15 13.45 -5.17
CA GLY A 260 -15.42 12.24 -4.41
C GLY A 260 -15.01 10.98 -5.18
N LEU A 261 -15.18 9.82 -4.52
CA LEU A 261 -14.74 8.53 -5.08
C LEU A 261 -15.41 8.21 -6.42
N LYS A 262 -16.72 8.48 -6.55
CA LYS A 262 -17.47 8.17 -7.78
C LYS A 262 -17.00 8.97 -8.99
N SER A 263 -16.71 10.26 -8.80
CA SER A 263 -16.22 11.13 -9.88
C SER A 263 -14.74 10.89 -10.20
N LYS A 264 -13.96 10.40 -9.23
CA LYS A 264 -12.54 10.06 -9.43
C LYS A 264 -12.35 8.69 -10.07
N TYR A 265 -13.18 7.71 -9.73
CA TYR A 265 -13.09 6.32 -10.17
C TYR A 265 -14.41 5.83 -10.78
N PRO A 266 -14.80 6.31 -11.96
CA PRO A 266 -16.12 6.05 -12.54
C PRO A 266 -16.34 4.58 -12.96
N THR A 267 -15.28 3.78 -13.02
CA THR A 267 -15.34 2.35 -13.34
C THR A 267 -15.60 1.46 -12.11
N TYR A 268 -15.62 2.05 -10.91
CA TYR A 268 -15.92 1.34 -9.67
C TYR A 268 -17.30 1.73 -9.15
N ASP A 269 -17.98 0.74 -8.59
CA ASP A 269 -19.18 0.97 -7.79
C ASP A 269 -18.81 1.22 -6.32
N PHE A 270 -19.54 2.16 -5.71
CA PHE A 270 -19.38 2.57 -4.32
C PHE A 270 -20.74 2.47 -3.60
N PRO A 271 -21.29 1.26 -3.41
CA PRO A 271 -22.59 1.09 -2.78
C PRO A 271 -22.54 1.59 -1.33
N VAL A 272 -23.45 2.51 -0.98
CA VAL A 272 -23.59 3.00 0.40
C VAL A 272 -24.69 2.21 1.10
N LEU A 273 -24.29 1.38 2.05
CA LEU A 273 -25.12 0.39 2.75
C LEU A 273 -26.07 1.01 3.79
N GLY A 274 -25.71 2.18 4.34
CA GLY A 274 -26.52 2.85 5.35
C GLY A 274 -26.72 2.00 6.62
N LYS A 275 -27.96 1.60 6.89
CA LYS A 275 -28.31 0.81 8.10
C LYS A 275 -28.05 -0.68 7.92
N ASP A 276 -28.05 -1.18 6.69
CA ASP A 276 -27.94 -2.61 6.41
C ASP A 276 -26.49 -3.00 6.11
N LYS A 277 -25.75 -3.40 7.15
CA LYS A 277 -24.30 -3.62 7.08
C LYS A 277 -23.94 -5.08 6.80
N THR A 278 -24.82 -5.83 6.15
CA THR A 278 -24.61 -7.25 5.92
C THR A 278 -23.87 -7.54 4.62
N GLU A 279 -23.89 -6.63 3.65
CA GLU A 279 -23.24 -6.80 2.34
C GLU A 279 -21.86 -6.14 2.26
N LEU A 280 -21.14 -6.38 1.15
CA LEU A 280 -19.88 -5.68 0.86
C LEU A 280 -20.17 -4.26 0.35
N GLY A 281 -19.52 -3.25 0.92
CA GLY A 281 -19.76 -1.87 0.52
C GLY A 281 -19.21 -0.81 1.46
N LEU A 282 -19.64 0.44 1.23
CA LEU A 282 -19.33 1.59 2.07
C LEU A 282 -20.43 1.82 3.10
N LEU A 283 -20.05 2.09 4.35
CA LEU A 283 -21.04 2.23 5.43
C LEU A 283 -21.86 3.52 5.31
N THR A 284 -21.23 4.59 4.84
CA THR A 284 -21.80 5.94 4.69
C THR A 284 -21.16 6.64 3.49
N ASP A 285 -21.78 7.70 2.97
CA ASP A 285 -21.18 8.52 1.91
C ASP A 285 -19.86 9.14 2.40
N ASP A 286 -19.89 9.83 3.54
CA ASP A 286 -18.70 10.40 4.18
C ASP A 286 -17.92 9.41 5.07
N ASP A 287 -16.69 9.78 5.46
CA ASP A 287 -15.85 9.00 6.36
C ASP A 287 -16.17 9.24 7.84
N HIS A 288 -17.15 8.51 8.36
CA HIS A 288 -17.51 8.60 9.78
C HIS A 288 -16.60 7.80 10.70
N LEU A 289 -15.79 6.87 10.17
CA LEU A 289 -14.96 6.00 11.01
C LEU A 289 -13.63 6.66 11.37
N TRP A 290 -13.09 7.52 10.50
CA TRP A 290 -11.90 8.28 10.83
C TRP A 290 -12.18 9.33 11.90
N LYS A 291 -11.32 9.41 12.92
CA LYS A 291 -11.41 10.37 14.02
C LYS A 291 -10.04 10.97 14.31
N LYS A 292 -9.95 12.30 14.31
CA LYS A 292 -8.69 13.05 14.51
C LYS A 292 -7.92 12.65 15.76
N ASN A 293 -8.61 12.43 16.89
CA ASN A 293 -7.97 12.20 18.19
C ASN A 293 -8.08 10.74 18.67
N LYS A 294 -8.38 9.79 17.76
CA LYS A 294 -8.55 8.39 18.12
C LYS A 294 -7.99 7.48 17.03
N ARG A 295 -6.76 7.02 17.24
CA ARG A 295 -6.13 5.99 16.41
C ARG A 295 -6.67 4.61 16.78
N GLU A 296 -7.04 3.81 15.80
CA GLU A 296 -7.48 2.44 15.96
C GLU A 296 -6.35 1.57 16.53
N LYS A 297 -6.70 0.72 17.51
CA LYS A 297 -5.75 -0.22 18.10
C LYS A 297 -5.72 -1.50 17.26
N GLN A 298 -4.58 -2.21 17.25
CA GLN A 298 -4.46 -3.47 16.51
C GLN A 298 -5.57 -4.48 16.85
N LYS A 299 -5.95 -4.61 18.13
CA LYS A 299 -7.08 -5.48 18.54
C LYS A 299 -8.42 -5.10 17.90
N ASP A 300 -8.65 -3.81 17.66
CA ASP A 300 -9.88 -3.31 17.06
C ASP A 300 -9.84 -3.55 15.53
N GLN A 301 -8.67 -3.38 14.91
CA GLN A 301 -8.45 -3.70 13.49
C GLN A 301 -8.55 -5.22 13.22
N ILE A 302 -8.09 -6.07 14.15
CA ILE A 302 -8.30 -7.53 14.11
C ILE A 302 -9.79 -7.84 14.11
N LYS A 303 -10.56 -7.26 15.04
CA LYS A 303 -12.01 -7.44 15.09
C LYS A 303 -12.71 -6.95 13.81
N ARG A 304 -12.24 -5.85 13.24
CA ARG A 304 -12.72 -5.35 11.95
C ARG A 304 -12.41 -6.32 10.80
N ALA A 305 -11.24 -6.96 10.80
CA ALA A 305 -10.90 -8.00 9.85
C ALA A 305 -11.77 -9.26 10.02
N GLU A 306 -12.10 -9.65 11.25
CA GLU A 306 -13.07 -10.74 11.52
C GLU A 306 -14.44 -10.41 10.95
N THR A 307 -14.96 -9.20 11.19
CA THR A 307 -16.24 -8.74 10.61
C THR A 307 -16.20 -8.77 9.09
N PHE A 308 -15.11 -8.32 8.47
CA PHE A 308 -14.93 -8.43 7.02
C PHE A 308 -15.00 -9.89 6.53
N LEU A 309 -14.34 -10.83 7.22
CA LEU A 309 -14.40 -12.25 6.87
C LEU A 309 -15.82 -12.82 7.04
N GLU A 310 -16.56 -12.41 8.07
CA GLU A 310 -17.98 -12.78 8.23
C GLU A 310 -18.81 -12.33 7.03
N THR A 311 -18.73 -11.05 6.68
CA THR A 311 -19.40 -10.48 5.49
C THR A 311 -18.98 -11.21 4.22
N LEU A 312 -17.67 -11.41 4.00
CA LEU A 312 -17.16 -12.06 2.80
C LEU A 312 -17.67 -13.50 2.67
N PHE A 313 -17.63 -14.30 3.73
CA PHE A 313 -18.09 -15.68 3.67
C PHE A 313 -19.62 -15.82 3.60
N ASN A 314 -20.37 -14.83 4.07
CA ASN A 314 -21.84 -14.85 3.98
C ASN A 314 -22.36 -14.40 2.60
N ASN A 315 -21.62 -13.53 1.89
CA ASN A 315 -22.18 -12.83 0.73
C ASN A 315 -21.38 -13.03 -0.57
N ALA A 316 -20.16 -13.57 -0.52
CA ALA A 316 -19.40 -13.90 -1.74
C ALA A 316 -19.49 -15.40 -2.05
N GLU A 317 -20.05 -15.73 -3.20
CA GLU A 317 -20.13 -17.10 -3.73
C GLU A 317 -18.76 -17.62 -4.17
N GLU A 318 -17.90 -16.73 -4.66
CA GLU A 318 -16.55 -17.05 -5.13
C GLU A 318 -15.68 -17.52 -3.98
N GLN A 319 -14.88 -18.55 -4.23
CA GLN A 319 -13.95 -19.08 -3.23
C GLN A 319 -12.51 -18.57 -3.42
N VAL A 320 -12.23 -17.93 -4.56
CA VAL A 320 -10.95 -17.26 -4.81
C VAL A 320 -11.18 -15.76 -4.81
N ILE A 321 -10.50 -15.05 -3.91
CA ILE A 321 -10.75 -13.63 -3.65
C ILE A 321 -9.42 -12.86 -3.71
N PHE A 322 -9.34 -11.84 -4.56
CA PHE A 322 -8.25 -10.87 -4.55
C PHE A 322 -8.66 -9.71 -3.63
N VAL A 323 -7.83 -9.37 -2.66
CA VAL A 323 -8.12 -8.29 -1.70
C VAL A 323 -7.04 -7.22 -1.81
N VAL A 324 -7.32 -6.08 -2.42
CA VAL A 324 -6.37 -4.97 -2.56
C VAL A 324 -6.54 -3.99 -1.40
N THR A 325 -5.55 -3.95 -0.51
CA THR A 325 -5.64 -3.34 0.82
C THR A 325 -4.26 -2.83 1.29
N HIS A 326 -4.04 -2.74 2.59
CA HIS A 326 -2.94 -2.04 3.24
C HIS A 326 -2.15 -2.97 4.16
N SER A 327 -0.93 -2.55 4.51
CA SER A 327 -0.02 -3.38 5.31
C SER A 327 -0.53 -3.67 6.72
N GLY A 328 -1.13 -2.69 7.39
CA GLY A 328 -1.68 -2.86 8.74
C GLY A 328 -2.88 -3.78 8.74
N PHE A 329 -3.78 -3.61 7.78
CA PHE A 329 -4.95 -4.48 7.63
C PHE A 329 -4.56 -5.94 7.30
N ILE A 330 -3.63 -6.18 6.37
CA ILE A 330 -3.13 -7.54 6.06
C ILE A 330 -2.56 -8.19 7.32
N ARG A 331 -1.73 -7.47 8.07
CA ARG A 331 -1.18 -7.95 9.33
C ARG A 331 -2.29 -8.35 10.32
N SER A 332 -3.30 -7.51 10.49
CA SER A 332 -4.40 -7.74 11.42
C SER A 332 -5.32 -8.88 10.96
N LEU A 333 -5.56 -9.03 9.66
CA LEU A 333 -6.30 -10.16 9.09
C LEU A 333 -5.57 -11.48 9.32
N LEU A 334 -4.24 -11.52 9.13
CA LEU A 334 -3.44 -12.72 9.42
C LEU A 334 -3.53 -13.10 10.91
N LEU A 335 -3.45 -12.12 11.81
CA LEU A 335 -3.65 -12.35 13.25
C LEU A 335 -5.06 -12.86 13.57
N ALA A 336 -6.10 -12.36 12.88
CA ALA A 336 -7.49 -12.81 13.05
C ALA A 336 -7.71 -14.28 12.64
N VAL A 337 -6.83 -14.84 11.81
CA VAL A 337 -6.91 -16.23 11.34
C VAL A 337 -5.80 -17.12 11.90
N ASP A 338 -5.25 -16.74 13.06
CA ASP A 338 -4.20 -17.47 13.80
C ASP A 338 -2.87 -17.64 13.04
N ARG A 339 -2.56 -16.74 12.08
CA ARG A 339 -1.27 -16.73 11.39
C ARG A 339 -0.29 -15.77 12.03
N GLU A 340 1.00 -16.08 11.88
CA GLU A 340 2.08 -15.15 12.19
C GLU A 340 1.88 -13.83 11.43
N PRO A 341 2.11 -12.68 12.08
CA PRO A 341 1.94 -11.39 11.43
C PRO A 341 3.01 -11.19 10.36
N TYR A 342 2.57 -10.88 9.15
CA TYR A 342 3.42 -10.53 8.02
C TYR A 342 3.16 -9.08 7.58
N ARG A 343 4.21 -8.34 7.22
CA ARG A 343 4.11 -6.97 6.72
C ARG A 343 4.58 -6.92 5.27
N PRO A 344 3.65 -6.95 4.29
CA PRO A 344 4.02 -6.94 2.89
C PRO A 344 4.68 -5.61 2.46
N LYS A 345 5.58 -5.68 1.48
CA LYS A 345 6.08 -4.54 0.72
C LYS A 345 5.01 -4.01 -0.24
N ASN A 346 5.21 -2.80 -0.75
CA ASN A 346 4.30 -2.20 -1.71
C ASN A 346 4.17 -3.10 -2.97
N ALA A 347 2.93 -3.26 -3.45
CA ALA A 347 2.56 -4.19 -4.53
C ALA A 347 3.00 -5.66 -4.30
N GLU A 348 2.98 -6.12 -3.05
CA GLU A 348 3.22 -7.53 -2.72
C GLU A 348 1.90 -8.27 -2.46
N VAL A 349 1.82 -9.50 -2.98
CA VAL A 349 0.75 -10.49 -2.78
C VAL A 349 1.13 -11.46 -1.67
N VAL A 350 0.20 -11.62 -0.72
CA VAL A 350 0.27 -12.55 0.41
C VAL A 350 -0.94 -13.50 0.34
N PRO A 351 -0.75 -14.73 -0.14
CA PRO A 351 -1.83 -15.70 -0.16
C PRO A 351 -2.18 -16.21 1.25
N ALA A 352 -3.47 -16.46 1.47
CA ALA A 352 -3.99 -17.08 2.68
C ALA A 352 -5.19 -17.98 2.37
N LEU A 353 -5.08 -19.25 2.76
CA LEU A 353 -6.22 -20.16 2.77
C LEU A 353 -6.96 -19.98 4.09
N ILE A 354 -8.23 -19.58 4.05
CA ILE A 354 -9.03 -19.26 5.24
C ILE A 354 -10.24 -20.18 5.27
N ARG A 355 -10.55 -20.74 6.43
CA ARG A 355 -11.77 -21.52 6.65
C ARG A 355 -12.56 -21.00 7.84
N ARG A 356 -13.87 -21.24 7.83
CA ARG A 356 -14.69 -21.10 9.05
C ARG A 356 -14.28 -22.15 10.07
N ARG A 357 -14.21 -21.79 11.35
CA ARG A 357 -14.09 -22.79 12.42
C ARG A 357 -15.42 -23.53 12.50
N GLN A 358 -15.36 -24.86 12.50
CA GLN A 358 -16.54 -25.66 12.82
C GLN A 358 -16.91 -25.38 14.28
N ARG A 359 -18.16 -24.97 14.53
CA ARG A 359 -18.67 -24.94 15.90
C ARG A 359 -18.59 -26.36 16.43
N GLN A 360 -17.79 -26.59 17.48
CA GLN A 360 -17.88 -27.84 18.21
C GLN A 360 -19.31 -27.91 18.77
N SER A 361 -20.11 -28.84 18.25
CA SER A 361 -21.38 -29.21 18.84
C SER A 361 -21.10 -29.66 20.27
N SER A 362 -21.63 -28.91 21.23
CA SER A 362 -21.55 -29.21 22.67
C SER A 362 -22.26 -30.52 23.00
#